data_AF-A0A924KQ05-F1
#
_entry.id   AF-A0A924KQ05-F1
#
_cell.length_a   1.000
_cell.length_b   1.000
_cell.length_c   1.000
_cell.angle_alpha   90.00
_cell.angle_beta   90.00
_cell.angle_gamma   90.00
#
_symmetry.space_group_name_H-M   'P 1'
#
loop_
_entity.id
_entity.type
_entity.pdbx_description
1 polymer ?
#
loop_
_entity_poly.entity_id
_entity_poly.type
_entity_poly.pdbx_seq_one_letter_code
_entity_poly.pdbx_strand_id
1 'polypeptide(L)'
;MHLIEIATGKITQLTSDRYDARDATFSPDGKWMFFLGNRTLRSLVSSPWGQRNPAPFFDRQSKIYAFALDPAARWPFLPKDELQKPEPEKKPEPPKSTPPADAKTDVKTDPRTDEKNDSKESSKPPPKPSALVLAGLKDRLYEVSIPAGNYSNLSTDGKRLYFVVAETAVERKLSLRSVAIEAPNPTPPTVELFFDE
;
A
#
# COMPACT_ATOMS: atom_id res chain seq x y z
N MET A 1 -17.94 0.82 3.85
CA MET A 1 -17.40 0.74 2.47
C MET A 1 -18.27 -0.13 1.56
N HIS A 2 -18.51 0.32 0.33
CA HIS A 2 -19.28 -0.36 -0.72
C HIS A 2 -18.41 -0.57 -1.97
N LEU A 3 -18.74 -1.59 -2.77
CA LEU A 3 -18.21 -1.83 -4.11
C LEU A 3 -19.30 -1.58 -5.14
N ILE A 4 -18.94 -0.99 -6.29
CA ILE A 4 -19.85 -0.75 -7.41
C ILE A 4 -19.28 -1.45 -8.65
N GLU A 5 -20.07 -2.35 -9.24
CA GLU A 5 -19.75 -2.99 -10.52
C GLU A 5 -20.14 -2.04 -11.65
N ILE A 6 -19.16 -1.44 -12.32
CA ILE A 6 -19.39 -0.37 -13.32
C ILE A 6 -20.26 -0.85 -14.51
N ALA A 7 -20.10 -2.12 -14.93
CA ALA A 7 -20.82 -2.68 -16.08
C ALA A 7 -22.32 -2.95 -15.82
N THR A 8 -22.73 -3.12 -14.56
CA THR A 8 -24.10 -3.50 -14.17
C THR A 8 -24.79 -2.46 -13.29
N GLY A 9 -24.03 -1.49 -12.75
CA GLY A 9 -24.48 -0.58 -11.70
C GLY A 9 -24.66 -1.23 -10.32
N LYS A 10 -24.33 -2.52 -10.17
CA LYS A 10 -24.63 -3.28 -8.95
C LYS A 10 -23.76 -2.82 -7.77
N ILE A 11 -24.42 -2.35 -6.72
CA ILE A 11 -23.78 -1.96 -5.46
C ILE A 11 -23.78 -3.16 -4.50
N THR A 12 -22.64 -3.45 -3.87
CA THR A 12 -22.49 -4.50 -2.85
C THR A 12 -21.78 -3.95 -1.61
N GLN A 13 -22.35 -4.16 -0.42
CA GLN A 13 -21.71 -3.77 0.85
C GLN A 13 -20.62 -4.77 1.24
N LEU A 14 -19.37 -4.30 1.39
CA LEU A 14 -18.23 -5.15 1.74
C LEU A 14 -17.91 -5.17 3.24
N THR A 15 -18.28 -4.11 3.96
CA THR A 15 -17.98 -3.92 5.40
C THR A 15 -19.24 -3.50 6.15
N SER A 16 -19.35 -3.93 7.40
CA SER A 16 -20.39 -3.46 8.32
C SER A 16 -20.28 -1.96 8.58
N ASP A 17 -21.42 -1.36 8.92
CA ASP A 17 -21.57 -0.04 9.56
C ASP A 17 -20.75 0.16 10.85
N ARG A 18 -20.53 -0.90 11.63
CA ARG A 18 -19.89 -0.88 12.97
C ARG A 18 -18.51 -0.23 13.06
N TYR A 19 -17.77 -0.12 11.95
CA TYR A 19 -16.42 0.45 11.92
C TYR A 19 -16.23 1.25 10.63
N ASP A 20 -15.61 2.42 10.74
CA ASP A 20 -15.19 3.18 9.58
C ASP A 20 -14.11 2.41 8.77
N ALA A 21 -14.25 2.47 7.45
CA ALA A 21 -13.47 1.72 6.47
C ALA A 21 -13.33 2.57 5.19
N ARG A 22 -12.12 3.07 4.95
CA ARG A 22 -11.77 4.11 3.97
C ARG A 22 -10.45 3.79 3.26
N ASP A 23 -10.03 4.68 2.37
CA ASP A 23 -8.75 4.65 1.65
C ASP A 23 -8.48 3.26 1.05
N ALA A 24 -9.43 2.77 0.25
CA ALA A 24 -9.36 1.45 -0.38
C ALA A 24 -8.56 1.50 -1.70
N THR A 25 -7.70 0.50 -1.90
CA THR A 25 -6.85 0.37 -3.09
C THR A 25 -6.74 -1.09 -3.54
N PHE A 26 -6.69 -1.32 -4.86
CA PHE A 26 -6.59 -2.65 -5.46
C PHE A 26 -5.14 -2.98 -5.80
N SER A 27 -4.72 -4.22 -5.59
CA SER A 27 -3.45 -4.70 -6.13
C SER A 27 -3.53 -4.77 -7.67
N PRO A 28 -2.46 -4.43 -8.42
CA PRO A 28 -2.48 -4.48 -9.88
C PRO A 28 -2.79 -5.85 -10.50
N ASP A 29 -2.61 -6.94 -9.76
CA ASP A 29 -2.97 -8.30 -10.19
C ASP A 29 -4.43 -8.69 -9.92
N GLY A 30 -5.22 -7.79 -9.31
CA GLY A 30 -6.62 -7.98 -8.97
C GLY A 30 -6.90 -9.05 -7.90
N LYS A 31 -5.87 -9.56 -7.19
CA LYS A 31 -6.06 -10.57 -6.15
C LYS A 31 -6.43 -10.00 -4.78
N TRP A 32 -6.02 -8.76 -4.50
CA TRP A 32 -6.18 -8.13 -3.19
C TRP A 32 -6.82 -6.76 -3.31
N MET A 33 -7.63 -6.41 -2.31
CA MET A 33 -8.04 -5.02 -2.07
C MET A 33 -7.68 -4.66 -0.62
N PHE A 34 -6.74 -3.74 -0.47
CA PHE A 34 -6.30 -3.21 0.81
C PHE A 34 -7.16 -1.99 1.19
N PHE A 35 -7.37 -1.76 2.48
CA PHE A 35 -8.11 -0.59 2.99
C PHE A 35 -7.70 -0.25 4.42
N LEU A 36 -7.98 0.99 4.84
CA LEU A 36 -7.79 1.44 6.22
C LEU A 36 -9.07 1.22 7.03
N GLY A 37 -8.96 0.50 8.14
CA GLY A 37 -10.06 0.25 9.08
C GLY A 37 -9.80 0.90 10.42
N ASN A 38 -10.72 1.78 10.85
CA ASN A 38 -10.67 2.43 12.16
C ASN A 38 -11.29 1.50 13.21
N ARG A 39 -10.44 0.66 13.84
CA ARG A 39 -10.85 -0.36 14.83
C ARG A 39 -10.15 -0.25 16.18
N THR A 40 -9.08 0.55 16.30
CA THR A 40 -8.34 0.74 17.55
C THR A 40 -8.94 1.90 18.35
N LEU A 41 -10.09 1.68 19.02
CA LEU A 41 -10.82 2.72 19.75
C LEU A 41 -10.31 2.89 21.20
N ARG A 42 -9.02 3.22 21.37
CA ARG A 42 -8.45 3.63 22.67
C ARG A 42 -8.37 5.15 22.75
N SER A 43 -8.93 5.74 23.82
CA SER A 43 -8.74 7.17 24.09
C SER A 43 -7.47 7.41 24.91
N LEU A 44 -6.79 8.53 24.66
CA LEU A 44 -5.74 9.05 25.54
C LEU A 44 -6.31 9.80 26.76
N VAL A 45 -7.60 10.14 26.74
CA VAL A 45 -8.31 10.74 27.88
C VAL A 45 -8.67 9.63 28.87
N SER A 46 -8.10 9.68 30.07
CA SER A 46 -8.26 8.64 31.10
C SER A 46 -9.59 8.68 31.84
N SER A 47 -10.30 9.81 31.85
CA SER A 47 -11.62 9.98 32.48
C SER A 47 -12.44 11.05 31.76
N PRO A 48 -13.73 10.80 31.45
CA PRO A 48 -14.62 11.81 30.86
C PRO A 48 -14.93 12.97 31.81
N TRP A 49 -14.71 12.77 33.12
CA TRP A 49 -14.87 13.77 34.18
C TRP A 49 -13.53 14.40 34.59
N GLY A 50 -12.53 14.35 33.70
CA GLY A 50 -11.20 14.93 33.93
C GLY A 50 -11.20 16.46 33.99
N GLN A 51 -10.03 17.04 34.25
CA GLN A 51 -9.87 18.50 34.35
C GLN A 51 -10.32 19.19 33.05
N ARG A 52 -11.28 20.12 33.16
CA ARG A 52 -11.98 20.79 32.02
C ARG A 52 -12.91 19.89 31.18
N ASN A 53 -13.32 18.73 31.70
CA ASN A 53 -14.29 17.81 31.10
C ASN A 53 -13.99 17.43 29.63
N PRO A 54 -12.78 16.93 29.33
CA PRO A 54 -12.28 16.73 27.97
C PRO A 54 -13.08 15.67 27.20
N ALA A 55 -13.42 15.98 25.95
CA ALA A 55 -14.00 15.00 25.03
C ALA A 55 -13.01 13.86 24.71
N PRO A 56 -13.47 12.61 24.49
CA PRO A 56 -12.59 11.48 24.17
C PRO A 56 -11.73 11.72 22.92
N PHE A 57 -10.43 11.90 23.12
CA PHE A 57 -9.45 11.97 22.03
C PHE A 57 -8.93 10.56 21.72
N PHE A 58 -9.14 10.06 20.51
CA PHE A 58 -8.70 8.74 20.07
C PHE A 58 -7.48 8.86 19.14
N ASP A 59 -6.34 8.33 19.59
CA ASP A 59 -5.11 8.31 18.80
C ASP A 59 -4.92 6.95 18.11
N ARG A 60 -4.28 6.93 16.95
CA ARG A 60 -3.84 5.71 16.22
C ARG A 60 -4.97 4.71 15.96
N GLN A 61 -6.12 5.20 15.52
CA GLN A 61 -7.32 4.39 15.31
C GLN A 61 -7.21 3.38 14.16
N SER A 62 -6.41 3.69 13.13
CA SER A 62 -6.38 2.97 11.86
C SER A 62 -5.42 1.78 11.89
N LYS A 63 -5.84 0.68 11.27
CA LYS A 63 -4.98 -0.43 10.82
C LYS A 63 -5.21 -0.71 9.34
N ILE A 64 -4.22 -1.31 8.67
CA ILE A 64 -4.37 -1.79 7.29
C ILE A 64 -4.98 -3.20 7.32
N TYR A 65 -6.06 -3.37 6.56
CA TYR A 65 -6.72 -4.65 6.31
C TYR A 65 -6.70 -4.96 4.81
N ALA A 66 -6.93 -6.22 4.45
CA ALA A 66 -7.07 -6.65 3.07
C ALA A 66 -8.19 -7.69 2.91
N PHE A 67 -8.90 -7.64 1.79
CA PHE A 67 -9.74 -8.73 1.31
C PHE A 67 -9.02 -9.50 0.20
N ALA A 68 -8.98 -10.83 0.29
CA ALA A 68 -8.62 -11.66 -0.86
C ALA A 68 -9.80 -11.69 -1.82
N LEU A 69 -9.64 -11.14 -3.02
CA LEU A 69 -10.65 -11.15 -4.09
C LEU A 69 -10.64 -12.51 -4.80
N ASP A 70 -9.44 -12.99 -5.13
CA ASP A 70 -9.16 -14.35 -5.60
C ASP A 70 -9.13 -15.32 -4.38
N PRO A 71 -9.96 -16.37 -4.33
CA PRO A 71 -9.95 -17.35 -3.24
C PRO A 71 -8.71 -18.27 -3.26
N ALA A 72 -7.96 -18.35 -4.35
CA ALA A 72 -6.71 -19.12 -4.44
C ALA A 72 -5.47 -18.33 -3.99
N ALA A 73 -5.61 -17.03 -3.69
CA ALA A 73 -4.50 -16.17 -3.28
C ALA A 73 -4.07 -16.43 -1.83
N ARG A 74 -2.83 -16.93 -1.62
CA ARG A 74 -2.19 -17.02 -0.31
C ARG A 74 -1.88 -15.61 0.22
N TRP A 75 -2.21 -15.35 1.49
CA TRP A 75 -1.91 -14.07 2.15
C TRP A 75 -0.38 -13.80 2.12
N PRO A 76 0.10 -12.72 1.45
CA PRO A 76 1.53 -12.52 1.20
C PRO A 76 2.36 -12.36 2.47
N PHE A 77 1.77 -11.85 3.56
CA PHE A 77 2.45 -11.67 4.85
C PHE A 77 2.61 -12.97 5.66
N LEU A 78 2.22 -14.13 5.13
CA LEU A 78 2.57 -15.43 5.74
C LEU A 78 4.03 -15.79 5.42
N PRO A 79 4.77 -16.41 6.36
CA PRO A 79 6.13 -16.91 6.10
C PRO A 79 6.14 -17.85 4.87
N LYS A 80 7.28 -17.91 4.18
CA LYS A 80 7.50 -18.91 3.12
C LYS A 80 7.48 -20.31 3.75
N ASP A 81 7.02 -21.28 2.97
CA ASP A 81 6.65 -22.64 3.40
C ASP A 81 7.04 -23.61 2.28
N GLU A 82 7.43 -24.84 2.61
CA GLU A 82 8.05 -25.80 1.67
C GLU A 82 7.11 -26.24 0.54
N LEU A 83 5.80 -25.99 0.68
CA LEU A 83 4.79 -26.23 -0.36
C LEU A 83 4.75 -25.10 -1.43
N GLN A 84 5.52 -24.02 -1.27
CA GLN A 84 5.68 -22.98 -2.29
C GLN A 84 6.58 -23.46 -3.43
N LYS A 85 6.17 -23.27 -4.69
CA LYS A 85 7.11 -23.34 -5.81
C LYS A 85 8.13 -22.21 -5.66
N PRO A 86 9.45 -22.46 -5.80
CA PRO A 86 10.45 -21.41 -5.70
C PRO A 86 10.21 -20.36 -6.79
N GLU A 87 10.11 -19.10 -6.38
CA GLU A 87 10.08 -17.97 -7.29
C GLU A 87 11.45 -17.87 -7.99
N PRO A 88 11.51 -17.71 -9.32
CA PRO A 88 12.78 -17.82 -10.05
C PRO A 88 13.70 -16.66 -9.70
N GLU A 89 14.75 -16.96 -8.94
CA GLU A 89 15.77 -15.99 -8.52
C GLU A 89 16.35 -15.26 -9.74
N LYS A 90 16.27 -13.93 -9.71
CA LYS A 90 17.01 -13.10 -10.67
C LYS A 90 18.50 -13.25 -10.37
N LYS A 91 19.21 -14.03 -11.19
CA LYS A 91 20.67 -14.05 -11.21
C LYS A 91 21.20 -12.61 -11.39
N PRO A 92 22.19 -12.16 -10.59
CA PRO A 92 22.77 -10.85 -10.76
C PRO A 92 23.57 -10.77 -12.05
N GLU A 93 23.41 -9.69 -12.81
CA GLU A 93 24.28 -9.36 -13.94
C GLU A 93 25.60 -8.73 -13.43
N PRO A 94 26.75 -9.02 -14.06
CA PRO A 94 28.04 -8.51 -13.61
C PRO A 94 28.23 -7.02 -13.91
N PRO A 95 28.99 -6.27 -13.08
CA PRO A 95 29.13 -4.83 -13.21
C PRO A 95 29.98 -4.41 -14.42
N LYS A 96 29.58 -3.33 -15.10
CA LYS A 96 30.45 -2.60 -16.04
C LYS A 96 31.16 -1.45 -15.34
N SER A 97 32.46 -1.35 -15.59
CA SER A 97 33.37 -0.34 -15.04
C SER A 97 33.37 0.97 -15.84
N THR A 98 33.30 2.10 -15.13
CA THR A 98 33.88 3.41 -15.51
C THR A 98 35.44 3.32 -15.54
N PRO A 99 36.24 4.26 -16.11
CA PRO A 99 36.18 5.74 -15.94
C PRO A 99 36.60 6.55 -17.21
N PRO A 100 37.12 7.81 -17.15
CA PRO A 100 36.35 9.06 -16.93
C PRO A 100 36.72 10.25 -17.89
N ALA A 101 35.97 11.37 -17.78
CA ALA A 101 36.36 12.82 -17.85
C ALA A 101 37.33 13.35 -18.96
N ASP A 102 37.29 14.60 -19.50
CA ASP A 102 36.49 15.85 -19.36
C ASP A 102 36.72 16.69 -20.68
N ALA A 103 36.34 17.94 -20.98
CA ALA A 103 35.62 19.06 -20.32
C ALA A 103 35.14 20.11 -21.36
N LYS A 104 34.10 20.92 -21.05
CA LYS A 104 33.81 22.30 -21.58
C LYS A 104 33.49 22.40 -23.10
N THR A 105 32.81 23.40 -23.72
CA THR A 105 31.98 24.61 -23.42
C THR A 105 31.46 25.14 -24.79
N ASP A 106 30.34 25.87 -25.00
CA ASP A 106 29.12 26.22 -24.25
C ASP A 106 28.09 26.91 -25.22
N VAL A 107 26.99 27.50 -24.71
CA VAL A 107 26.03 28.46 -25.33
C VAL A 107 25.00 27.97 -26.38
N LYS A 108 23.72 28.21 -26.03
CA LYS A 108 22.46 28.46 -26.81
C LYS A 108 22.53 28.44 -28.36
N THR A 109 21.50 27.98 -29.10
CA THR A 109 20.12 28.54 -29.12
C THR A 109 19.13 27.63 -29.90
N ASP A 110 17.83 27.69 -29.56
CA ASP A 110 16.66 27.18 -30.35
C ASP A 110 16.57 27.78 -31.79
N PRO A 111 15.77 27.24 -32.77
CA PRO A 111 14.52 26.46 -32.56
C PRO A 111 14.17 25.29 -33.53
N ARG A 112 13.23 24.45 -33.06
CA ARG A 112 12.13 23.75 -33.80
C ARG A 112 12.35 22.58 -34.79
N THR A 113 11.32 21.70 -34.77
CA THR A 113 10.76 20.80 -35.81
C THR A 113 11.44 19.47 -36.21
N ASP A 114 10.86 18.40 -35.67
CA ASP A 114 10.33 17.19 -36.34
C ASP A 114 11.09 15.83 -36.46
N GLU A 115 10.26 14.78 -36.29
CA GLU A 115 10.36 13.36 -36.62
C GLU A 115 11.43 12.41 -35.98
N LYS A 116 10.91 11.35 -35.34
CA LYS A 116 11.43 9.95 -35.24
C LYS A 116 12.91 9.75 -34.83
N ASN A 117 13.19 8.97 -33.77
CA ASN A 117 13.11 7.50 -33.91
C ASN A 117 12.88 6.70 -32.60
N ASP A 118 12.57 5.42 -32.78
CA ASP A 118 12.28 4.35 -31.80
C ASP A 118 13.20 4.32 -30.57
N SER A 119 12.60 4.13 -29.39
CA SER A 119 13.29 3.77 -28.14
C SER A 119 12.41 2.78 -27.37
N LYS A 120 12.62 1.51 -27.73
CA LYS A 120 11.69 0.40 -27.53
C LYS A 120 11.71 -0.16 -26.09
N GLU A 121 11.38 0.68 -25.10
CA GLU A 121 11.35 0.23 -23.70
C GLU A 121 10.30 -0.87 -23.48
N SER A 122 10.78 -2.03 -22.99
CA SER A 122 10.02 -3.27 -22.98
C SER A 122 9.01 -3.31 -21.83
N SER A 123 7.89 -2.62 -22.02
CA SER A 123 6.72 -2.69 -21.14
C SER A 123 6.19 -4.13 -21.04
N LYS A 124 6.62 -4.84 -19.99
CA LYS A 124 6.04 -6.13 -19.60
C LYS A 124 4.53 -5.90 -19.42
N PRO A 125 3.65 -6.62 -20.15
CA PRO A 125 2.23 -6.31 -20.14
C PRO A 125 1.68 -6.40 -18.70
N PRO A 126 0.78 -5.47 -18.31
CA PRO A 126 0.26 -5.44 -16.95
C PRO A 126 -0.38 -6.80 -16.61
N PRO A 127 -0.23 -7.29 -15.37
CA PRO A 127 -0.82 -8.56 -14.97
C PRO A 127 -2.34 -8.50 -15.21
N LYS A 128 -2.88 -9.49 -15.93
CA LYS A 128 -4.32 -9.55 -16.18
C LYS A 128 -5.04 -9.65 -14.83
N PRO A 129 -5.98 -8.74 -14.52
CA PRO A 129 -6.63 -8.74 -13.21
C PRO A 129 -7.44 -10.03 -13.02
N SER A 130 -7.34 -10.59 -11.82
CA SER A 130 -8.00 -11.83 -11.44
C SER A 130 -9.53 -11.66 -11.38
N ALA A 131 -10.28 -12.74 -11.62
CA ALA A 131 -11.74 -12.70 -11.60
C ALA A 131 -12.26 -12.42 -10.17
N LEU A 132 -13.08 -11.38 -10.03
CA LEU A 132 -13.61 -10.92 -8.74
C LEU A 132 -14.63 -11.92 -8.15
N VAL A 133 -14.24 -12.64 -7.10
CA VAL A 133 -15.15 -13.56 -6.38
C VAL A 133 -15.63 -12.90 -5.08
N LEU A 134 -16.92 -12.56 -5.00
CA LEU A 134 -17.54 -11.95 -3.80
C LEU A 134 -18.11 -12.96 -2.79
N ALA A 135 -18.29 -14.23 -3.18
CA ALA A 135 -18.74 -15.28 -2.27
C ALA A 135 -17.70 -15.54 -1.17
N GLY A 136 -18.12 -15.64 0.10
CA GLY A 136 -17.19 -15.86 1.23
C GLY A 136 -16.11 -14.77 1.37
N LEU A 137 -16.37 -13.52 0.96
CA LEU A 137 -15.38 -12.44 1.08
C LEU A 137 -15.14 -12.04 2.54
N LYS A 138 -16.17 -12.13 3.39
CA LYS A 138 -16.09 -11.78 4.84
C LYS A 138 -15.08 -12.65 5.58
N ASP A 139 -14.99 -13.91 5.19
CA ASP A 139 -14.13 -14.94 5.77
C ASP A 139 -12.69 -14.86 5.22
N ARG A 140 -12.48 -14.08 4.16
CA ARG A 140 -11.19 -13.79 3.50
C ARG A 140 -10.67 -12.38 3.83
N LEU A 141 -10.97 -11.90 5.05
CA LEU A 141 -10.47 -10.64 5.60
C LEU A 141 -9.19 -10.89 6.42
N TYR A 142 -8.11 -10.21 6.06
CA TYR A 142 -6.81 -10.30 6.72
C TYR A 142 -6.39 -8.94 7.31
N GLU A 143 -5.61 -8.97 8.39
CA GLU A 143 -4.98 -7.78 9.00
C GLU A 143 -3.48 -7.79 8.67
N VAL A 144 -2.92 -6.66 8.24
CA VAL A 144 -1.47 -6.49 8.11
C VAL A 144 -0.89 -6.28 9.52
N SER A 145 0.08 -7.11 9.91
CA SER A 145 0.62 -7.18 11.29
C SER A 145 1.54 -6.02 11.68
N ILE A 146 1.17 -4.79 11.33
CA ILE A 146 1.80 -3.55 11.81
C ILE A 146 1.07 -2.99 13.04
N PRO A 147 1.71 -2.16 13.88
CA PRO A 147 1.01 -1.40 14.91
C PRO A 147 -0.11 -0.54 14.31
N ALA A 148 -1.08 -0.13 15.14
CA ALA A 148 -2.08 0.84 14.73
C ALA A 148 -1.49 2.26 14.64
N GLY A 149 -2.02 3.08 13.74
CA GLY A 149 -1.50 4.41 13.42
C GLY A 149 -2.56 5.37 12.89
N ASN A 150 -2.16 6.62 12.65
CA ASN A 150 -3.00 7.62 11.97
C ASN A 150 -2.65 7.61 10.48
N TYR A 151 -3.19 6.61 9.77
CA TYR A 151 -2.85 6.36 8.38
C TYR A 151 -3.79 7.07 7.42
N SER A 152 -3.28 7.54 6.28
CA SER A 152 -4.09 8.01 5.15
C SER A 152 -3.41 7.75 3.81
N ASN A 153 -4.15 7.96 2.71
CA ASN A 153 -3.62 7.93 1.34
C ASN A 153 -3.00 6.56 0.97
N LEU A 154 -3.65 5.47 1.39
CA LEU A 154 -3.17 4.11 1.14
C LEU A 154 -3.15 3.78 -0.38
N SER A 155 -2.00 3.33 -0.87
CA SER A 155 -1.76 2.98 -2.28
C SER A 155 -0.84 1.75 -2.40
N THR A 156 -0.74 1.15 -3.60
CA THR A 156 0.12 -0.01 -3.84
C THR A 156 0.61 -0.13 -5.29
N ASP A 157 1.87 -0.58 -5.48
CA ASP A 157 2.41 -1.02 -6.78
C ASP A 157 2.28 -2.55 -6.99
N GLY A 158 1.65 -3.26 -6.05
CA GLY A 158 1.60 -4.72 -6.01
C GLY A 158 2.80 -5.40 -5.33
N LYS A 159 3.87 -4.66 -5.01
CA LYS A 159 5.02 -5.15 -4.22
C LYS A 159 5.10 -4.50 -2.85
N ARG A 160 4.60 -3.28 -2.71
CA ARG A 160 4.63 -2.45 -1.50
C ARG A 160 3.27 -1.78 -1.27
N LEU A 161 2.93 -1.58 -0.01
CA LEU A 161 1.90 -0.66 0.45
C LEU A 161 2.57 0.67 0.77
N TYR A 162 2.00 1.78 0.29
CA TYR A 162 2.45 3.14 0.57
C TYR A 162 1.35 3.86 1.32
N PHE A 163 1.67 4.58 2.38
CA PHE A 163 0.69 5.32 3.19
C PHE A 163 1.35 6.48 3.93
N VAL A 164 0.60 7.56 4.10
CA VAL A 164 1.01 8.70 4.93
C VAL A 164 0.69 8.40 6.39
N VAL A 165 1.58 8.79 7.29
CA VAL A 165 1.43 8.69 8.75
C VAL A 165 1.44 10.10 9.33
N ALA A 166 0.35 10.47 10.02
CA ALA A 166 0.31 11.70 10.80
C ALA A 166 0.77 11.46 12.24
N GLU A 167 1.79 12.18 12.70
CA GLU A 167 2.24 12.07 14.08
C GLU A 167 1.43 12.96 15.03
N THR A 168 1.13 12.44 16.22
CA THR A 168 0.29 13.11 17.22
C THR A 168 1.13 14.03 18.09
N ALA A 169 1.46 15.19 17.50
CA ALA A 169 2.23 16.26 18.11
C ALA A 169 1.49 17.61 17.98
N VAL A 170 2.02 18.66 18.61
CA VAL A 170 1.46 20.03 18.54
C VAL A 170 1.60 20.60 17.13
N GLU A 171 2.74 20.34 16.49
CA GLU A 171 2.97 20.59 15.07
C GLU A 171 2.65 19.31 14.28
N ARG A 172 1.92 19.45 13.18
CA ARG A 172 1.48 18.32 12.35
C ARG A 172 2.62 17.85 11.44
N LYS A 173 3.29 16.76 11.82
CA LYS A 173 4.28 16.07 10.99
C LYS A 173 3.64 14.99 10.13
N LEU A 174 4.12 14.82 8.90
CA LEU A 174 3.60 13.88 7.91
C LEU A 174 4.74 13.08 7.27
N SER A 175 4.85 11.79 7.61
CA SER A 175 5.79 10.89 6.95
C SER A 175 5.10 9.98 5.93
N LEU A 176 5.64 9.91 4.73
CA LEU A 176 5.33 8.83 3.79
C LEU A 176 6.10 7.57 4.22
N ARG A 177 5.39 6.49 4.51
CA ARG A 177 5.98 5.20 4.89
C ARG A 177 5.50 4.08 3.97
N SER A 178 6.19 2.96 4.01
CA SER A 178 5.79 1.76 3.26
C SER A 178 6.03 0.46 4.01
N VAL A 179 5.40 -0.60 3.50
CA VAL A 179 5.56 -1.99 3.92
C VAL A 179 5.63 -2.87 2.68
N ALA A 180 6.58 -3.81 2.62
CA ALA A 180 6.65 -4.80 1.55
C ALA A 180 5.51 -5.84 1.65
N ILE A 181 4.88 -6.16 0.52
CA ILE A 181 3.79 -7.15 0.38
C ILE A 181 4.42 -8.53 0.13
N GLU A 182 5.18 -9.01 1.10
CA GLU A 182 5.87 -10.29 1.06
C GLU A 182 6.00 -10.93 2.44
N ALA A 183 6.54 -12.14 2.48
CA ALA A 183 6.76 -12.90 3.70
C ALA A 183 7.74 -12.15 4.63
N PRO A 184 7.30 -11.68 5.82
CA PRO A 184 8.06 -10.71 6.60
C PRO A 184 9.27 -11.34 7.30
N ASN A 185 10.46 -10.91 6.88
CA ASN A 185 11.74 -11.28 7.47
C ASN A 185 12.53 -10.00 7.84
N PRO A 186 12.49 -9.53 9.10
CA PRO A 186 11.87 -10.13 10.27
C PRO A 186 10.33 -10.01 10.29
N THR A 187 9.70 -10.73 11.23
CA THR A 187 8.29 -10.58 11.62
C THR A 187 8.22 -9.82 12.95
N PRO A 188 7.34 -8.81 13.14
CA PRO A 188 6.37 -8.25 12.19
C PRO A 188 7.03 -7.50 11.01
N PRO A 189 6.29 -7.29 9.90
CA PRO A 189 6.81 -6.56 8.74
C PRO A 189 7.34 -5.17 9.10
N THR A 190 8.56 -4.88 8.65
CA THR A 190 9.21 -3.57 8.81
C THR A 190 8.40 -2.48 8.10
N VAL A 191 8.18 -1.36 8.80
CA VAL A 191 7.63 -0.12 8.22
C VAL A 191 8.81 0.79 7.86
N GLU A 192 9.09 0.95 6.58
CA GLU A 192 10.19 1.79 6.08
C GLU A 192 9.72 3.24 5.89
N LEU A 193 10.57 4.21 6.27
CA LEU A 193 10.37 5.63 5.99
C LEU A 193 10.83 5.95 4.56
N PHE A 194 9.96 6.58 3.75
CA PHE A 194 10.30 7.04 2.40
C PHE A 194 10.54 8.54 2.33
N PHE A 195 9.77 9.34 3.07
CA PHE A 195 9.85 10.80 3.11
C PHE A 195 9.24 11.31 4.42
N ASP A 196 9.66 12.49 4.89
CA ASP A 196 9.18 13.15 6.11
C ASP A 196 9.12 14.68 5.87
N GLU A 197 8.14 15.35 6.46
CA GLU A 197 7.84 16.79 6.34
C GLU A 197 7.74 17.45 7.73
#